data_AF-A0A060BVI9-F1
#
_entry.id   AF-A0A060BVI9-F1
#
_cell.length_a   1.000
_cell.length_b   1.000
_cell.length_c   1.000
_cell.angle_alpha   90.00
_cell.angle_beta   90.00
_cell.angle_gamma   90.00
#
_symmetry.space_group_name_H-M   'P 1'
#
loop_
_entity.id
_entity.type
_entity.pdbx_description
1 polymer ?
#
loop_
_entity_poly.entity_id
_entity_poly.type
_entity_poly.pdbx_seq_one_letter_code
_entity_poly.pdbx_strand_id
1 'polypeptide(L)' 'MNGRVEYDSYSRPMLTYEVHLGSWRRDAGGGLLTYREMADQLVEYVKSMNYTHIEIMP' A
#
# COMPACT_ATOMS: atom_id res chain seq x y z
N MET A 1 3.09 -1.24 19.79
CA MET A 1 3.15 -2.10 18.59
C MET A 1 3.98 -3.33 18.94
N ASN A 2 3.37 -4.38 19.52
CA ASN A 2 4.08 -5.55 20.10
C ASN A 2 3.70 -6.89 19.43
N GLY A 3 3.49 -6.91 18.10
CA GLY A 3 2.98 -8.12 17.41
C GLY A 3 3.88 -8.72 16.32
N ARG A 4 4.90 -8.00 15.83
CA ARG A 4 5.70 -8.48 14.69
C ARG A 4 6.65 -9.62 15.05
N VAL A 5 7.13 -9.69 16.29
CA VAL A 5 8.14 -10.68 16.71
C VAL A 5 7.58 -12.11 16.68
N GLU A 6 6.26 -12.29 16.89
CA GLU A 6 5.57 -13.58 16.76
C GLU A 6 4.83 -13.76 15.42
N TYR A 7 4.98 -12.83 14.47
CA TYR A 7 4.25 -12.90 13.19
C TYR A 7 5.04 -13.72 12.17
N ASP A 8 4.69 -15.00 12.01
CA ASP A 8 5.21 -15.83 10.92
C ASP A 8 4.49 -15.52 9.60
N SER A 9 5.21 -14.89 8.68
CA SER A 9 4.69 -14.54 7.35
C SER A 9 4.59 -15.74 6.41
N TYR A 10 5.40 -16.79 6.60
CA TYR A 10 5.44 -17.93 5.68
C TYR A 10 4.26 -18.89 5.85
N SER A 11 3.66 -18.93 7.05
CA SER A 11 2.48 -19.74 7.34
C SER A 11 1.15 -19.01 7.11
N ARG A 12 1.17 -17.79 6.56
CA ARG A 12 -0.01 -16.92 6.40
C ARG A 12 -0.23 -16.49 4.96
N PRO A 13 -1.48 -16.18 4.56
CA PRO A 13 -1.77 -15.66 3.22
C PRO A 13 -1.02 -14.35 2.93
N MET A 14 -0.26 -14.34 1.84
CA MET A 14 0.42 -13.15 1.34
C MET A 14 -0.11 -12.82 -0.07
N LEU A 15 -0.86 -11.73 -0.16
CA LEU A 15 -1.32 -11.16 -1.42
C LEU A 15 -0.82 -9.72 -1.49
N THR A 16 0.19 -9.50 -2.32
CA THR A 16 0.94 -8.24 -2.39
C THR A 16 0.44 -7.38 -3.55
N TYR A 17 0.18 -6.11 -3.26
CA TYR A 17 -0.06 -5.07 -4.27
C TYR A 17 1.24 -4.32 -4.53
N GLU A 18 1.90 -4.60 -5.65
CA GLU A 18 3.09 -3.86 -6.09
C GLU A 18 2.67 -2.53 -6.73
N VAL A 19 3.32 -1.42 -6.36
CA VAL A 19 2.95 -0.09 -6.82
C VAL A 19 4.16 0.82 -7.00
N HIS A 20 4.19 1.55 -8.11
CA HIS A 20 5.06 2.70 -8.33
C HIS A 20 4.31 3.99 -7.97
N LEU A 21 4.73 4.65 -6.88
CA LEU A 21 3.99 5.77 -6.30
C LEU A 21 3.88 6.96 -7.26
N GLY A 22 4.90 7.20 -8.08
CA GLY A 22 4.91 8.31 -9.03
C GLY A 22 3.95 8.16 -10.23
N SER A 23 3.38 6.98 -10.44
CA SER A 23 2.46 6.69 -11.55
C SER A 23 1.11 6.16 -11.10
N TRP A 24 0.94 5.84 -9.81
CA TRP A 24 -0.29 5.25 -9.29
C TRP A 24 -1.50 6.16 -9.47
N ARG A 25 -1.38 7.44 -9.05
CA ARG A 25 -2.47 8.42 -9.18
C ARG A 25 -1.92 9.85 -9.21
N ARG A 26 -2.67 10.74 -9.87
CA ARG A 26 -2.41 12.18 -9.91
C ARG A 26 -3.38 12.94 -9.02
N ASP A 27 -2.98 14.12 -8.56
CA ASP A 27 -3.90 15.05 -7.91
C ASP A 27 -4.91 15.65 -8.93
N ALA A 28 -5.85 16.46 -8.44
CA ALA A 28 -6.87 17.08 -9.28
C ALA A 28 -6.32 18.06 -10.33
N GLY A 29 -5.11 18.59 -10.12
CA GLY A 29 -4.39 19.46 -11.05
C GLY A 29 -3.43 18.70 -11.99
N GLY A 30 -3.39 17.37 -11.93
CA GLY A 30 -2.49 16.54 -12.72
C GLY A 30 -1.07 16.39 -12.13
N GLY A 31 -0.84 16.91 -10.93
CA GLY A 31 0.41 16.81 -10.19
C GLY A 31 0.60 15.46 -9.49
N LEU A 32 1.74 15.30 -8.82
CA LEU A 32 2.03 14.13 -7.99
C LEU A 32 1.36 14.29 -6.62
N LEU A 33 0.78 13.19 -6.12
CA LEU A 33 0.32 13.14 -4.73
C LEU A 33 1.52 13.14 -3.78
N THR A 34 1.41 13.88 -2.69
CA THR A 34 2.32 13.69 -1.54
C THR A 34 2.07 12.33 -0.90
N TYR A 35 3.06 11.81 -0.15
CA TYR A 35 2.89 10.56 0.58
C TYR A 35 1.68 10.56 1.52
N ARG A 36 1.32 11.70 2.11
CA ARG A 36 0.16 11.81 3.02
C ARG A 36 -1.15 11.68 2.26
N GLU A 37 -1.31 12.41 1.17
CA GLU A 37 -2.51 12.35 0.34
C GLU A 37 -2.69 10.98 -0.32
N MET A 38 -1.58 10.36 -0.70
CA MET A 38 -1.57 9.02 -1.28
C MET A 38 -1.92 7.95 -0.25
N ALA A 39 -1.43 8.06 0.99
CA ALA A 39 -1.64 7.04 2.02
C ALA A 39 -3.11 6.77 2.28
N ASP A 40 -3.93 7.83 2.43
CA ASP A 40 -5.36 7.68 2.71
C ASP A 40 -6.07 6.90 1.59
N GLN A 41 -5.81 7.30 0.33
CA GLN A 41 -6.44 6.70 -0.84
C GLN A 41 -5.92 5.27 -1.13
N LEU A 42 -4.61 5.07 -1.01
CA LEU A 42 -3.96 3.80 -1.34
C LEU A 42 -4.35 2.73 -0.32
N VAL A 43 -4.36 3.08 0.97
CA VAL A 43 -4.76 2.15 2.03
C VAL A 43 -6.24 1.78 1.89
N GLU A 44 -7.12 2.73 1.59
CA GLU A 44 -8.54 2.44 1.35
C GLU A 44 -8.73 1.48 0.17
N TYR A 45 -8.09 1.76 -0.96
CA TYR A 45 -8.14 0.91 -2.15
C TYR A 45 -7.64 -0.52 -1.86
N VAL A 46 -6.45 -0.65 -1.30
CA VAL A 46 -5.82 -1.95 -1.00
C VAL A 46 -6.69 -2.77 -0.03
N LYS A 47 -7.30 -2.11 0.96
CA LYS A 47 -8.24 -2.77 1.88
C LYS A 47 -9.52 -3.24 1.18
N SER A 48 -10.11 -2.42 0.31
CA SER A 48 -11.32 -2.82 -0.44
C SER A 48 -11.07 -4.02 -1.36
N MET A 49 -9.84 -4.16 -1.85
CA MET A 49 -9.40 -5.24 -2.73
C MET A 49 -8.88 -6.47 -1.98
N ASN A 50 -8.87 -6.45 -0.64
CA ASN A 50 -8.42 -7.56 0.24
C ASN A 50 -6.95 -7.98 0.08
N TYR A 51 -6.07 -7.06 -0.32
CA TYR A 51 -4.62 -7.29 -0.27
C TYR A 51 -4.12 -7.32 1.19
N THR A 52 -3.05 -8.09 1.44
CA THR A 52 -2.44 -8.17 2.77
C THR A 52 -1.18 -7.31 2.91
N HIS A 53 -0.51 -7.00 1.79
CA HIS A 53 0.74 -6.24 1.76
C HIS A 53 0.77 -5.26 0.57
N ILE A 54 1.59 -4.22 0.70
CA ILE A 54 1.93 -3.29 -0.38
C ILE A 54 3.44 -3.38 -0.59
N GLU A 55 3.88 -3.53 -1.83
CA GLU A 55 5.29 -3.45 -2.23
C GLU A 55 5.52 -2.16 -3.03
N ILE A 56 6.49 -1.37 -2.59
CA ILE A 56 6.76 -0.05 -3.16
C ILE A 56 7.95 -0.16 -4.10
N MET A 57 7.74 0.15 -5.38
CA MET A 57 8.81 0.24 -6.35
C MET A 57 9.71 1.46 -6.07
N PRO A 58 11.03 1.38 -6.37
CA PRO A 58 11.96 2.50 -6.24
C PRO A 58 11.59 3.74 -7.07
#